data_AF-A0A973G7A9-F1
#
_entry.id   AF-A0A973G7A9-F1
#
_cell.length_a   1.000
_cell.length_b   1.000
_cell.length_c   1.000
_cell.angle_alpha   90.00
_cell.angle_beta   90.00
_cell.angle_gamma   90.00
#
_symmetry.space_group_name_H-M   'P 1'
#
loop_
_entity.id
_entity.type
_entity.pdbx_description
1 polymer ?
#
loop_
_entity_poly.entity_id
_entity_poly.type
_entity_poly.pdbx_seq_one_letter_code
_entity_poly.pdbx_strand_id
1 'polypeptide(L)'
;MREIRNPYDRAPRNRVRRSAMATLASTALVIAAVSAGAAPAAAAVPAHTGTSAPSASLAAATDPTAAIQTYVTAVYSDLFGRTPDAAGLKTWTTALLSGTPRVAVANAITSSTELRNGLVTDSYQTYLARTPDGSGLTYWVGQLVGGATQQSIEAGFLASPEAYSQSGNNPGAWVSALYQQVLGRSAAPSEVTYWTGRLGAGTSRGSVSLGFLISSEHLGTVVDGYYQTLLGRSLDPAGRATWVSAIQNGVRLESVIGSLVSSDEYINQNGGQVVLSAAATQPGASNTGVPLGTALTVYTGDLVLSTPGQVVSNLDVRGFVNVTAPNVTIRNSIIRGRDVASSRGLVTVGSSTASLTIEDSELATSFVSPYIDGLRGMNITARRVNIHNVVDSVHVYGNNVTIQDSWLHDNTYLVSDPLQGGGPSHNDNVQLQVGSNITLTHNTMSGTHNAAIMLTQDGGAVSGLTVTNNFLDGGACTVNIKSQGAGPTAVSFRDNTFGRAAQYPGCGFKVPNTSYVLDLQRNSFTDGSAVPRTP
;
A
#
# COMPACT_ATOMS: atom_id res chain seq x y z
N MET A 1 64.75 -0.11 23.20
CA MET A 1 63.54 -0.09 24.04
C MET A 1 62.79 1.21 23.81
N ARG A 2 61.64 1.16 23.13
CA ARG A 2 60.51 2.09 23.33
C ARG A 2 59.29 1.50 22.64
N GLU A 3 58.25 1.27 23.44
CA GLU A 3 56.97 0.69 23.07
C GLU A 3 56.25 1.51 21.99
N ILE A 4 55.72 0.82 20.98
CA ILE A 4 54.77 1.38 20.01
C ILE A 4 53.37 1.15 20.60
N ARG A 5 52.67 2.24 20.95
CA ARG A 5 51.27 2.19 21.41
C ARG A 5 50.30 2.18 20.23
N ASN A 6 49.28 1.35 20.39
CA ASN A 6 48.09 1.19 19.54
C ASN A 6 47.31 2.52 19.39
N PRO A 7 46.97 2.97 18.16
CA PRO A 7 46.32 4.26 17.92
C PRO A 7 44.78 4.27 18.08
N TYR A 8 44.14 3.24 18.64
CA TYR A 8 42.67 3.15 18.70
C TYR A 8 41.97 3.76 19.93
N ASP A 9 42.62 4.60 20.74
CA ASP A 9 41.99 5.16 21.94
C ASP A 9 41.98 6.68 21.96
N ARG A 10 40.84 7.27 21.55
CA ARG A 10 40.20 8.50 22.07
C ARG A 10 39.00 8.89 21.20
N ALA A 11 37.78 8.77 21.74
CA ALA A 11 36.61 9.50 21.23
C ALA A 11 36.78 11.02 21.49
N PRO A 12 36.31 11.88 20.57
CA PRO A 12 35.04 12.57 20.85
C PRO A 12 34.14 12.78 19.62
N ARG A 13 32.82 12.66 19.87
CA ARG A 13 31.64 13.38 19.31
C ARG A 13 31.63 13.79 17.82
N ASN A 14 30.61 13.31 17.10
CA ASN A 14 30.00 13.85 15.86
C ASN A 14 30.86 13.88 14.58
N ARG A 15 31.13 12.72 13.95
CA ARG A 15 31.40 12.61 12.50
C ARG A 15 30.99 11.24 11.94
N VAL A 16 29.70 11.02 11.67
CA VAL A 16 29.23 9.99 10.71
C VAL A 16 28.13 10.62 9.85
N ARG A 17 28.53 11.51 8.97
CA ARG A 17 27.78 11.97 7.79
C ARG A 17 28.84 12.39 6.78
N ARG A 18 29.11 11.54 5.79
CA ARG A 18 29.70 11.84 4.47
C ARG A 18 30.41 10.59 3.91
N SER A 19 29.69 9.86 3.08
CA SER A 19 30.20 9.50 1.76
C SER A 19 29.32 10.28 0.78
N ALA A 20 29.50 11.60 0.72
CA ALA A 20 28.67 12.52 -0.06
C ALA A 20 29.55 13.37 -0.98
N MET A 21 29.36 13.12 -2.28
CA MET A 21 29.35 14.04 -3.42
C MET A 21 30.55 14.96 -3.67
N ALA A 22 31.21 14.70 -4.81
CA ALA A 22 32.08 15.62 -5.51
C ALA A 22 31.32 16.31 -6.67
N THR A 23 31.73 17.54 -6.92
CA THR A 23 31.14 18.63 -7.69
C THR A 23 31.10 18.49 -9.23
N LEU A 24 30.18 19.27 -9.84
CA LEU A 24 30.10 19.81 -11.23
C LEU A 24 29.48 18.94 -12.35
N ALA A 25 28.28 19.33 -12.82
CA ALA A 25 28.03 19.99 -14.12
C ALA A 25 26.51 20.13 -14.39
N SER A 26 26.05 21.31 -14.78
CA SER A 26 24.66 21.56 -15.17
C SER A 26 24.35 20.91 -16.52
N THR A 27 23.38 20.00 -16.56
CA THR A 27 22.68 19.60 -17.78
C THR A 27 21.17 19.65 -17.57
N ALA A 28 20.48 20.33 -18.48
CA ALA A 28 19.03 20.49 -18.49
C ALA A 28 18.32 19.13 -18.67
N LEU A 29 17.33 18.88 -17.82
CA LEU A 29 16.41 17.75 -17.92
C LEU A 29 15.37 18.04 -19.01
N VAL A 30 15.34 17.21 -20.07
CA VAL A 30 14.24 17.19 -21.04
C VAL A 30 13.26 16.10 -20.59
N ILE A 31 12.07 16.49 -20.14
CA ILE A 31 10.97 15.57 -19.83
C ILE A 31 10.20 15.31 -21.13
N ALA A 32 10.29 14.09 -21.67
CA ALA A 32 9.37 13.61 -22.68
C ALA A 32 8.10 13.10 -21.98
N ALA A 33 6.93 13.53 -22.44
CA ALA A 33 5.64 13.01 -22.00
C ALA A 33 5.54 11.53 -22.38
N VAL A 34 5.45 10.64 -21.39
CA VAL A 34 5.21 9.21 -21.58
C VAL A 34 3.73 8.93 -21.38
N SER A 35 3.07 8.43 -22.42
CA SER A 35 1.74 7.82 -22.34
C SER A 35 1.81 6.51 -21.54
N ALA A 36 0.76 6.27 -20.75
CA ALA A 36 0.66 5.17 -19.81
C ALA A 36 0.83 3.79 -20.49
N GLY A 37 1.97 3.15 -20.24
CA GLY A 37 2.18 1.72 -20.40
C GLY A 37 2.20 1.05 -19.02
N ALA A 38 1.41 0.01 -18.83
CA ALA A 38 1.28 -0.70 -17.55
C ALA A 38 2.64 -1.23 -17.06
N ALA A 39 3.05 -0.78 -15.88
CA ALA A 39 4.24 -1.24 -15.17
C ALA A 39 3.87 -2.29 -14.10
N PRO A 40 4.76 -3.24 -13.78
CA PRO A 40 4.47 -4.35 -12.88
C PRO A 40 4.37 -3.89 -11.42
N ALA A 41 3.61 -4.65 -10.64
CA ALA A 41 3.23 -4.30 -9.28
C ALA A 41 4.41 -4.23 -8.30
N ALA A 42 4.43 -3.15 -7.51
CA ALA A 42 5.40 -2.94 -6.44
C ALA A 42 5.11 -3.86 -5.24
N ALA A 43 6.16 -4.47 -4.68
CA ALA A 43 6.07 -5.22 -3.44
C ALA A 43 5.79 -4.27 -2.25
N ALA A 44 4.89 -4.69 -1.37
CA ALA A 44 4.46 -3.94 -0.19
C ALA A 44 5.51 -4.02 0.95
N VAL A 45 5.69 -2.91 1.66
CA VAL A 45 6.49 -2.82 2.88
C VAL A 45 5.75 -3.55 4.03
N PRO A 46 6.38 -4.46 4.78
CA PRO A 46 5.75 -5.12 5.92
C PRO A 46 5.52 -4.13 7.07
N ALA A 47 4.30 -4.12 7.63
CA ALA A 47 3.98 -3.39 8.84
C ALA A 47 4.42 -4.19 10.08
N HIS A 48 5.17 -3.56 10.99
CA HIS A 48 5.49 -4.14 12.29
C HIS A 48 4.74 -3.41 13.43
N THR A 49 4.23 -4.22 14.34
CA THR A 49 3.46 -3.88 15.54
C THR A 49 4.31 -3.09 16.55
N GLY A 50 3.86 -1.88 16.89
CA GLY A 50 4.45 -1.03 17.91
C GLY A 50 3.37 -0.24 18.66
N THR A 51 3.47 -0.23 19.98
CA THR A 51 2.48 0.20 20.98
C THR A 51 1.99 1.65 20.84
N SER A 52 0.73 1.86 21.19
CA SER A 52 0.03 3.15 21.28
C SER A 52 0.74 4.17 22.18
N ALA A 53 1.08 5.32 21.60
CA ALA A 53 1.48 6.53 22.33
C ALA A 53 0.28 7.49 22.44
N PRO A 54 0.17 8.28 23.53
CA PRO A 54 -1.02 9.08 23.83
C PRO A 54 -1.12 10.33 22.94
N SER A 55 -2.36 10.78 22.74
CA SER A 55 -2.73 11.93 21.91
C SER A 55 -2.08 13.23 22.40
N ALA A 56 -1.18 13.80 21.59
CA ALA A 56 -0.71 15.18 21.74
C ALA A 56 -1.63 16.15 20.97
N SER A 57 -1.84 17.33 21.54
CA SER A 57 -2.75 18.39 21.08
C SER A 57 -2.53 18.85 19.62
N LEU A 58 -3.62 19.18 18.92
CA LEU A 58 -3.63 19.72 17.57
C LEU A 58 -2.76 21.00 17.44
N ALA A 59 -1.60 20.85 16.81
CA ALA A 59 -0.86 21.96 16.24
C ALA A 59 -1.49 22.38 14.90
N ALA A 60 -1.41 23.68 14.57
CA ALA A 60 -2.02 24.29 13.39
C ALA A 60 -1.70 23.55 12.08
N ALA A 61 -2.73 23.34 11.24
CA ALA A 61 -2.60 22.69 9.94
C ALA A 61 -1.66 23.49 9.02
N THR A 62 -0.53 22.88 8.67
CA THR A 62 0.42 23.40 7.66
C THR A 62 -0.19 23.35 6.26
N ASP A 63 0.14 24.35 5.43
CA ASP A 63 -0.23 24.43 4.01
C ASP A 63 0.14 23.14 3.24
N PRO A 64 -0.81 22.43 2.63
CA PRO A 64 -0.56 21.21 1.85
C PRO A 64 0.48 21.40 0.73
N THR A 65 0.55 22.59 0.14
CA THR A 65 1.53 22.90 -0.90
C THR A 65 2.94 22.89 -0.34
N ALA A 66 3.16 23.54 0.81
CA ALA A 66 4.45 23.57 1.48
C ALA A 66 4.89 22.18 1.96
N ALA A 67 3.96 21.37 2.48
CA ALA A 67 4.24 20.00 2.90
C ALA A 67 4.69 19.12 1.71
N ILE A 68 3.97 19.20 0.58
CA ILE A 68 4.32 18.46 -0.64
C ILE A 68 5.68 18.92 -1.18
N GLN A 69 5.94 20.24 -1.19
CA GLN A 69 7.23 20.76 -1.64
C GLN A 69 8.39 20.28 -0.75
N THR A 70 8.18 20.19 0.56
CA THR A 70 9.17 19.68 1.52
C THR A 70 9.44 18.19 1.25
N TYR A 71 8.38 17.39 1.07
CA TYR A 71 8.50 15.98 0.68
C TYR A 71 9.28 15.79 -0.62
N VAL A 72 8.88 16.47 -1.70
CA VAL A 72 9.58 16.36 -3.00
C VAL A 72 11.04 16.79 -2.86
N THR A 73 11.31 17.85 -2.08
CA THR A 73 12.68 18.29 -1.82
C THR A 73 13.51 17.24 -1.09
N ALA A 74 12.94 16.56 -0.11
CA ALA A 74 13.61 15.48 0.60
C ALA A 74 13.88 14.27 -0.29
N VAL A 75 12.91 13.85 -1.12
CA VAL A 75 13.11 12.77 -2.10
C VAL A 75 14.30 13.10 -3.01
N TYR A 76 14.37 14.33 -3.51
CA TYR A 76 15.48 14.75 -4.35
C TYR A 76 16.81 14.83 -3.58
N SER A 77 16.79 15.28 -2.34
CA SER A 77 17.99 15.33 -1.48
C SER A 77 18.52 13.93 -1.19
N ASP A 78 17.66 12.98 -0.87
CA ASP A 78 18.07 11.63 -0.48
C ASP A 78 18.49 10.78 -1.69
N LEU A 79 17.82 10.95 -2.84
CA LEU A 79 18.11 10.16 -4.05
C LEU A 79 19.18 10.79 -4.95
N PHE A 80 19.29 12.11 -4.97
CA PHE A 80 20.18 12.84 -5.89
C PHE A 80 21.13 13.82 -5.19
N GLY A 81 21.06 13.96 -3.86
CA GLY A 81 21.92 14.89 -3.09
C GLY A 81 21.77 16.36 -3.49
N ARG A 82 20.63 16.73 -4.08
CA ARG A 82 20.35 18.10 -4.53
C ARG A 82 18.88 18.44 -4.28
N THR A 83 18.55 19.72 -4.32
CA THR A 83 17.15 20.15 -4.38
C THR A 83 16.60 19.99 -5.81
N PRO A 84 15.27 19.81 -5.97
CA PRO A 84 14.65 19.87 -7.28
C PRO A 84 14.79 21.29 -7.86
N ASP A 85 14.89 21.41 -9.18
CA ASP A 85 14.74 22.72 -9.82
C ASP A 85 13.28 23.21 -9.74
N ALA A 86 13.05 24.48 -10.04
CA ALA A 86 11.73 25.10 -9.90
C ALA A 86 10.66 24.42 -10.78
N ALA A 87 11.02 23.90 -11.96
CA ALA A 87 10.09 23.25 -12.87
C ALA A 87 9.73 21.84 -12.37
N GLY A 88 10.73 21.06 -11.93
CA GLY A 88 10.55 19.75 -11.32
C GLY A 88 9.72 19.83 -10.04
N LEU A 89 10.05 20.77 -9.15
CA LEU A 89 9.29 20.98 -7.90
C LEU A 89 7.83 21.33 -8.21
N LYS A 90 7.58 22.26 -9.14
CA LYS A 90 6.23 22.63 -9.56
C LYS A 90 5.46 21.46 -10.18
N THR A 91 6.12 20.67 -11.02
CA THR A 91 5.52 19.51 -11.70
C THR A 91 5.03 18.48 -10.69
N TRP A 92 5.92 18.02 -9.81
CA TRP A 92 5.57 17.02 -8.81
C TRP A 92 4.56 17.54 -7.79
N THR A 93 4.70 18.81 -7.38
CA THR A 93 3.74 19.43 -6.46
C THR A 93 2.33 19.48 -7.07
N THR A 94 2.22 19.88 -8.33
CA THR A 94 0.93 19.93 -9.03
C THR A 94 0.35 18.53 -9.23
N ALA A 95 1.17 17.55 -9.60
CA ALA A 95 0.72 16.17 -9.79
C ALA A 95 0.12 15.58 -8.50
N LEU A 96 0.79 15.79 -7.36
CA LEU A 96 0.36 15.31 -6.05
C LEU A 96 -0.90 16.06 -5.55
N LEU A 97 -0.97 17.38 -5.73
CA LEU A 97 -2.17 18.16 -5.40
C LEU A 97 -3.39 17.74 -6.23
N SER A 98 -3.18 17.30 -7.48
CA SER A 98 -4.22 16.79 -8.38
C SER A 98 -4.56 15.30 -8.16
N GLY A 99 -4.08 14.68 -7.07
CA GLY A 99 -4.44 13.31 -6.71
C GLY A 99 -3.60 12.21 -7.37
N THR A 100 -2.47 12.54 -8.01
CA THR A 100 -1.54 11.51 -8.51
C THR A 100 -1.02 10.69 -7.34
N PRO A 101 -1.08 9.34 -7.37
CA PRO A 101 -0.57 8.52 -6.29
C PRO A 101 0.91 8.77 -6.04
N ARG A 102 1.32 8.84 -4.76
CA ARG A 102 2.72 9.08 -4.38
C ARG A 102 3.66 8.01 -4.91
N VAL A 103 3.20 6.76 -4.95
CA VAL A 103 3.94 5.65 -5.55
C VAL A 103 4.19 5.86 -7.04
N ALA A 104 3.26 6.50 -7.76
CA ALA A 104 3.47 6.82 -9.18
C ALA A 104 4.55 7.89 -9.35
N VAL A 105 4.56 8.91 -8.49
CA VAL A 105 5.61 9.93 -8.47
C VAL A 105 6.97 9.33 -8.08
N ALA A 106 7.02 8.52 -7.03
CA ALA A 106 8.22 7.83 -6.59
C ALA A 106 8.77 6.92 -7.68
N ASN A 107 7.93 6.12 -8.34
CA ASN A 107 8.32 5.27 -9.46
C ASN A 107 8.85 6.07 -10.65
N ALA A 108 8.23 7.22 -10.96
CA ALA A 108 8.72 8.09 -12.04
C ALA A 108 10.11 8.65 -11.70
N ILE A 109 10.35 9.02 -10.44
CA ILE A 109 11.65 9.50 -9.97
C ILE A 109 12.68 8.36 -9.96
N THR A 110 12.35 7.19 -9.41
CA THR A 110 13.31 6.07 -9.28
C THR A 110 13.56 5.31 -10.57
N SER A 111 12.68 5.43 -11.56
CA SER A 111 12.92 4.90 -12.91
C SER A 111 13.63 5.87 -13.84
N SER A 112 13.91 7.11 -13.39
CA SER A 112 14.51 8.16 -14.21
C SER A 112 15.94 7.85 -14.66
N THR A 113 16.32 8.40 -15.81
CA THR A 113 17.69 8.33 -16.32
C THR A 113 18.69 8.95 -15.34
N GLU A 114 18.30 9.99 -14.61
CA GLU A 114 19.16 10.63 -13.60
C GLU A 114 19.54 9.66 -12.49
N LEU A 115 18.56 8.93 -11.91
CA LEU A 115 18.89 7.96 -10.86
C LEU A 115 19.77 6.85 -11.41
N ARG A 116 19.45 6.35 -12.61
CA ARG A 116 20.25 5.29 -13.27
C ARG A 116 21.68 5.74 -13.57
N ASN A 117 21.88 6.99 -13.98
CA ASN A 117 23.21 7.56 -14.17
C ASN A 117 24.00 7.59 -12.85
N GLY A 118 23.35 7.99 -11.76
CA GLY A 118 23.93 7.95 -10.41
C GLY A 118 24.35 6.54 -10.01
N LEU A 119 23.42 5.57 -10.09
CA LEU A 119 23.67 4.17 -9.74
C LEU A 119 24.83 3.55 -10.53
N VAL A 120 24.91 3.81 -11.84
CA VAL A 120 26.01 3.32 -12.68
C VAL A 120 27.32 4.00 -12.28
N THR A 121 27.31 5.32 -12.07
CA THR A 121 28.50 6.08 -11.66
C THR A 121 29.04 5.57 -10.32
N ASP A 122 28.16 5.33 -9.35
CA ASP A 122 28.51 4.78 -8.04
C ASP A 122 29.06 3.35 -8.16
N SER A 123 28.51 2.53 -9.07
CA SER A 123 29.02 1.18 -9.33
C SER A 123 30.44 1.19 -9.89
N TYR A 124 30.72 2.09 -10.85
CA TYR A 124 32.07 2.31 -11.38
C TYR A 124 33.05 2.74 -10.28
N GLN A 125 32.64 3.69 -9.45
CA GLN A 125 33.47 4.19 -8.36
C GLN A 125 33.72 3.11 -7.29
N THR A 126 32.70 2.32 -6.97
CA THR A 126 32.76 1.30 -5.92
C THR A 126 33.61 0.10 -6.34
N TYR A 127 33.38 -0.43 -7.55
CA TYR A 127 33.97 -1.69 -7.97
C TYR A 127 35.23 -1.55 -8.82
N LEU A 128 35.40 -0.42 -9.52
CA LEU A 128 36.55 -0.17 -10.40
C LEU A 128 37.39 1.04 -9.98
N ALA A 129 36.98 1.78 -8.94
CA ALA A 129 37.68 2.94 -8.40
C ALA A 129 37.93 4.07 -9.42
N ARG A 130 37.01 4.25 -10.38
CA ARG A 130 37.10 5.31 -11.39
C ARG A 130 35.72 5.82 -11.78
N THR A 131 35.66 6.96 -12.47
CA THR A 131 34.44 7.44 -13.12
C THR A 131 34.20 6.71 -14.45
N PRO A 132 32.95 6.55 -14.89
CA PRO A 132 32.65 6.06 -16.24
C PRO A 132 33.12 7.04 -17.31
N ASP A 133 33.54 6.52 -18.46
CA ASP A 133 33.54 7.32 -19.69
C ASP A 133 32.13 7.39 -20.29
N GLY A 134 31.91 8.32 -21.23
CA GLY A 134 30.57 8.56 -21.79
C GLY A 134 29.97 7.34 -22.50
N SER A 135 30.78 6.49 -23.12
CA SER A 135 30.31 5.28 -23.81
C SER A 135 29.92 4.19 -22.82
N GLY A 136 30.73 4.01 -21.77
CA GLY A 136 30.48 3.09 -20.68
C GLY A 136 29.22 3.46 -19.89
N LEU A 137 29.05 4.74 -19.55
CA LEU A 137 27.84 5.22 -18.86
C LEU A 137 26.59 4.94 -19.71
N THR A 138 26.63 5.33 -20.99
CA THR A 138 25.51 5.13 -21.93
C THR A 138 25.14 3.66 -22.06
N TYR A 139 26.14 2.78 -22.19
CA TYR A 139 25.93 1.35 -22.32
C TYR A 139 25.18 0.76 -21.11
N TRP A 140 25.70 0.98 -19.89
CA TRP A 140 25.12 0.39 -18.67
C TRP A 140 23.77 0.99 -18.30
N VAL A 141 23.58 2.29 -18.50
CA VAL A 141 22.28 2.94 -18.33
C VAL A 141 21.27 2.36 -19.32
N GLY A 142 21.68 2.13 -20.57
CA GLY A 142 20.87 1.44 -21.58
C GLY A 142 20.46 0.03 -21.15
N GLN A 143 21.34 -0.73 -20.49
CA GLN A 143 20.98 -2.04 -19.93
C GLN A 143 19.91 -1.92 -18.84
N LEU A 144 20.04 -0.96 -17.91
CA LEU A 144 19.04 -0.75 -16.86
C LEU A 144 17.68 -0.36 -17.45
N VAL A 145 17.66 0.51 -18.47
CA VAL A 145 16.45 0.89 -19.22
C VAL A 145 15.85 -0.32 -19.93
N GLY A 146 16.69 -1.20 -20.49
CA GLY A 146 16.30 -2.46 -21.12
C GLY A 146 15.80 -3.55 -20.15
N GLY A 147 15.72 -3.26 -18.86
CA GLY A 147 15.18 -4.18 -17.85
C GLY A 147 16.23 -4.95 -17.04
N ALA A 148 17.53 -4.71 -17.26
CA ALA A 148 18.57 -5.27 -16.42
C ALA A 148 18.42 -4.80 -14.96
N THR A 149 18.74 -5.68 -14.02
CA THR A 149 18.78 -5.35 -12.58
C THR A 149 20.11 -4.70 -12.23
N GLN A 150 20.12 -3.90 -11.15
CA GLN A 150 21.35 -3.34 -10.61
C GLN A 150 22.41 -4.43 -10.35
N GLN A 151 22.00 -5.55 -9.75
CA GLN A 151 22.90 -6.68 -9.48
C GLN A 151 23.49 -7.28 -10.77
N SER A 152 22.71 -7.33 -11.86
CA SER A 152 23.22 -7.86 -13.13
C SER A 152 24.29 -6.95 -13.75
N ILE A 153 24.16 -5.62 -13.64
CA ILE A 153 25.17 -4.70 -14.14
C ILE A 153 26.41 -4.70 -13.23
N GLU A 154 26.23 -4.75 -11.91
CA GLU A 154 27.29 -4.87 -10.91
C GLU A 154 28.10 -6.15 -11.09
N ALA A 155 27.44 -7.27 -11.42
CA ALA A 155 28.11 -8.51 -11.78
C ALA A 155 29.00 -8.33 -13.01
N GLY A 156 28.59 -7.53 -13.98
CA GLY A 156 29.38 -7.16 -15.17
C GLY A 156 30.65 -6.40 -14.81
N PHE A 157 30.57 -5.44 -13.89
CA PHE A 157 31.75 -4.72 -13.38
C PHE A 157 32.72 -5.65 -12.66
N LEU A 158 32.22 -6.41 -11.69
CA LEU A 158 33.01 -7.33 -10.86
C LEU A 158 33.64 -8.48 -11.67
N ALA A 159 32.95 -8.95 -12.72
CA ALA A 159 33.45 -10.01 -13.60
C ALA A 159 34.29 -9.49 -14.79
N SER A 160 34.47 -8.18 -14.91
CA SER A 160 35.19 -7.58 -16.02
C SER A 160 36.67 -8.01 -16.06
N PRO A 161 37.33 -7.96 -17.23
CA PRO A 161 38.79 -8.10 -17.30
C PRO A 161 39.54 -7.07 -16.43
N GLU A 162 38.98 -5.86 -16.29
CA GLU A 162 39.56 -4.79 -15.47
C GLU A 162 39.61 -5.16 -13.99
N ALA A 163 38.47 -5.57 -13.40
CA ALA A 163 38.41 -6.00 -12.00
C ALA A 163 39.33 -7.19 -11.70
N TYR A 164 39.48 -8.10 -12.65
CA TYR A 164 40.37 -9.26 -12.51
C TYR A 164 41.86 -8.89 -12.63
N SER A 165 42.19 -7.95 -13.50
CA SER A 165 43.54 -7.37 -13.59
C SER A 165 43.91 -6.61 -12.31
N GLN A 166 42.98 -5.83 -11.74
CA GLN A 166 43.15 -5.16 -10.43
C GLN A 166 43.41 -6.17 -9.30
N SER A 167 42.89 -7.39 -9.44
CA SER A 167 43.14 -8.52 -8.54
C SER A 167 44.41 -9.32 -8.88
N GLY A 168 45.32 -8.76 -9.68
CA GLY A 168 46.57 -9.41 -10.06
C GLY A 168 46.41 -10.60 -11.01
N ASN A 169 45.30 -10.67 -11.75
CA ASN A 169 44.94 -11.79 -12.62
C ASN A 169 44.92 -13.15 -11.89
N ASN A 170 44.61 -13.15 -10.59
CA ASN A 170 44.62 -14.32 -9.74
C ASN A 170 43.20 -14.65 -9.25
N PRO A 171 42.68 -15.87 -9.48
CA PRO A 171 41.32 -16.25 -9.05
C PRO A 171 41.08 -16.14 -7.54
N GLY A 172 42.08 -16.50 -6.71
CA GLY A 172 41.95 -16.45 -5.26
C GLY A 172 41.94 -15.01 -4.72
N ALA A 173 42.78 -14.14 -5.27
CA ALA A 173 42.79 -12.72 -4.95
C ALA A 173 41.48 -12.04 -5.40
N TRP A 174 40.96 -12.39 -6.58
CA TRP A 174 39.69 -11.87 -7.08
C TRP A 174 38.50 -12.30 -6.20
N VAL A 175 38.44 -13.57 -5.78
CA VAL A 175 37.41 -14.02 -4.81
C VAL A 175 37.55 -13.25 -3.49
N SER A 176 38.77 -13.06 -2.99
CA SER A 176 39.00 -12.30 -1.76
C SER A 176 38.53 -10.84 -1.89
N ALA A 177 38.70 -10.22 -3.07
CA ALA A 177 38.17 -8.89 -3.37
C ALA A 177 36.64 -8.85 -3.37
N LEU A 178 35.96 -9.88 -3.90
CA LEU A 178 34.49 -9.97 -3.85
C LEU A 178 33.96 -9.97 -2.40
N TYR A 179 34.58 -10.75 -1.51
CA TYR A 179 34.19 -10.77 -0.09
C TYR A 179 34.32 -9.39 0.55
N GLN A 180 35.37 -8.64 0.25
CA GLN A 180 35.58 -7.30 0.79
C GLN A 180 34.63 -6.27 0.17
N GLN A 181 34.54 -6.23 -1.16
CA GLN A 181 33.78 -5.21 -1.88
C GLN A 181 32.27 -5.41 -1.78
N VAL A 182 31.80 -6.66 -1.76
CA VAL A 182 30.35 -6.98 -1.77
C VAL A 182 29.84 -7.29 -0.36
N LEU A 183 30.60 -8.02 0.45
CA LEU A 183 30.14 -8.48 1.78
C LEU A 183 30.78 -7.70 2.94
N GLY A 184 31.74 -6.83 2.67
CA GLY A 184 32.40 -6.02 3.71
C GLY A 184 33.22 -6.83 4.70
N ARG A 185 33.63 -8.05 4.35
CA ARG A 185 34.40 -8.94 5.25
C ARG A 185 35.52 -9.69 4.54
N SER A 186 36.41 -10.27 5.33
CA SER A 186 37.46 -11.16 4.81
C SER A 186 36.91 -12.55 4.50
N ALA A 187 37.41 -13.16 3.42
CA ALA A 187 37.12 -14.55 3.08
C ALA A 187 37.95 -15.51 3.96
N ALA A 188 37.34 -16.61 4.39
CA ALA A 188 38.08 -17.73 4.97
C ALA A 188 38.85 -18.51 3.88
N PRO A 189 39.98 -19.18 4.20
CA PRO A 189 40.72 -19.98 3.22
C PRO A 189 39.88 -21.06 2.51
N SER A 190 38.92 -21.67 3.22
CA SER A 190 37.99 -22.66 2.66
C SER A 190 37.01 -22.05 1.67
N GLU A 191 36.53 -20.82 1.91
CA GLU A 191 35.67 -20.08 0.99
C GLU A 191 36.41 -19.73 -0.30
N VAL A 192 37.65 -19.27 -0.20
CA VAL A 192 38.51 -19.01 -1.38
C VAL A 192 38.74 -20.30 -2.17
N THR A 193 39.05 -21.40 -1.49
CA THR A 193 39.27 -22.71 -2.12
C THR A 193 38.01 -23.20 -2.84
N TYR A 194 36.82 -23.03 -2.23
CA TYR A 194 35.55 -23.42 -2.83
C TYR A 194 35.29 -22.67 -4.15
N TRP A 195 35.36 -21.33 -4.14
CA TRP A 195 35.08 -20.53 -5.32
C TRP A 195 36.13 -20.69 -6.42
N THR A 196 37.41 -20.79 -6.07
CA THR A 196 38.48 -21.07 -7.06
C THR A 196 38.31 -22.46 -7.70
N GLY A 197 37.87 -23.47 -6.93
CA GLY A 197 37.48 -24.77 -7.48
C GLY A 197 36.30 -24.68 -8.46
N ARG A 198 35.26 -23.90 -8.13
CA ARG A 198 34.10 -23.67 -9.02
C ARG A 198 34.48 -22.98 -10.33
N LEU A 199 35.40 -22.00 -10.26
CA LEU A 199 35.96 -21.34 -11.44
C LEU A 199 36.78 -22.33 -12.29
N GLY A 200 37.62 -23.15 -11.66
CA GLY A 200 38.38 -24.22 -12.34
C GLY A 200 37.48 -25.27 -13.01
N ALA A 201 36.29 -25.51 -12.46
CA ALA A 201 35.26 -26.38 -13.02
C ALA A 201 34.38 -25.70 -14.11
N GLY A 202 34.68 -24.46 -14.50
CA GLY A 202 34.01 -23.78 -15.61
C GLY A 202 32.86 -22.85 -15.24
N THR A 203 32.61 -22.59 -13.94
CA THR A 203 31.67 -21.54 -13.54
C THR A 203 32.21 -20.18 -13.99
N SER A 204 31.39 -19.35 -14.64
CA SER A 204 31.84 -18.03 -15.10
C SER A 204 32.02 -17.05 -13.93
N ARG A 205 32.94 -16.09 -14.06
CA ARG A 205 33.09 -14.97 -13.10
C ARG A 205 31.79 -14.19 -12.95
N GLY A 206 31.02 -14.00 -14.02
CA GLY A 206 29.71 -13.33 -13.97
C GLY A 206 28.72 -14.07 -13.07
N SER A 207 28.64 -15.39 -13.18
CA SER A 207 27.77 -16.22 -12.33
C SER A 207 28.21 -16.18 -10.86
N VAL A 208 29.52 -16.18 -10.59
CA VAL A 208 30.05 -16.05 -9.23
C VAL A 208 29.71 -14.66 -8.66
N SER A 209 30.02 -13.57 -9.37
CA SER A 209 29.72 -12.21 -8.91
C SER A 209 28.23 -12.00 -8.67
N LEU A 210 27.38 -12.46 -9.59
CA LEU A 210 25.93 -12.37 -9.41
C LEU A 210 25.48 -13.13 -8.16
N GLY A 211 26.03 -14.31 -7.90
CA GLY A 211 25.74 -15.08 -6.68
C GLY A 211 26.06 -14.35 -5.38
N PHE A 212 27.16 -13.57 -5.34
CA PHE A 212 27.47 -12.70 -4.20
C PHE A 212 26.47 -11.56 -4.08
N LEU A 213 26.14 -10.89 -5.19
CA LEU A 213 25.25 -9.73 -5.23
C LEU A 213 23.78 -10.08 -4.92
N ILE A 214 23.35 -11.31 -5.17
CA ILE A 214 22.00 -11.77 -4.80
C ILE A 214 22.00 -12.60 -3.51
N SER A 215 23.13 -12.74 -2.84
CA SER A 215 23.22 -13.47 -1.58
C SER A 215 22.38 -12.77 -0.51
N SER A 216 21.80 -13.56 0.40
CA SER A 216 21.02 -13.00 1.53
C SER A 216 21.87 -12.12 2.45
N GLU A 217 23.19 -12.39 2.53
CA GLU A 217 24.14 -11.56 3.29
C GLU A 217 24.24 -10.16 2.68
N HIS A 218 24.54 -10.07 1.37
CA HIS A 218 24.64 -8.78 0.70
C HIS A 218 23.30 -8.04 0.66
N LEU A 219 22.25 -8.68 0.14
CA LEU A 219 20.93 -8.04 0.00
C LEU A 219 20.36 -7.61 1.35
N GLY A 220 20.63 -8.36 2.41
CA GLY A 220 20.26 -7.95 3.77
C GLY A 220 20.87 -6.60 4.14
N THR A 221 22.18 -6.43 3.94
CA THR A 221 22.87 -5.17 4.22
C THR A 221 22.41 -4.01 3.35
N VAL A 222 22.11 -4.27 2.06
CA VAL A 222 21.60 -3.25 1.13
C VAL A 222 20.24 -2.72 1.58
N VAL A 223 19.31 -3.62 1.89
CA VAL A 223 17.95 -3.23 2.31
C VAL A 223 17.99 -2.56 3.68
N ASP A 224 18.78 -3.07 4.63
CA ASP A 224 19.00 -2.39 5.92
C ASP A 224 19.53 -0.97 5.72
N GLY A 225 20.47 -0.80 4.79
CA GLY A 225 21.01 0.49 4.39
C GLY A 225 19.92 1.45 3.93
N TYR A 226 19.01 1.03 3.05
CA TYR A 226 17.90 1.87 2.59
C TYR A 226 16.94 2.26 3.70
N TYR A 227 16.60 1.35 4.61
CA TYR A 227 15.75 1.70 5.77
C TYR A 227 16.46 2.70 6.70
N GLN A 228 17.77 2.53 6.90
CA GLN A 228 18.54 3.44 7.75
C GLN A 228 18.71 4.82 7.11
N THR A 229 18.95 4.91 5.81
CA THR A 229 19.18 6.18 5.12
C THR A 229 17.89 6.93 4.83
N LEU A 230 16.82 6.23 4.42
CA LEU A 230 15.56 6.86 4.02
C LEU A 230 14.57 7.01 5.18
N LEU A 231 14.55 6.06 6.12
CA LEU A 231 13.57 6.03 7.22
C LEU A 231 14.21 6.19 8.61
N GLY A 232 15.54 6.34 8.69
CA GLY A 232 16.23 6.58 9.95
C GLY A 232 16.17 5.44 10.98
N ARG A 233 15.73 4.24 10.60
CA ARG A 233 15.55 3.10 11.51
C ARG A 233 16.04 1.78 10.93
N SER A 234 16.19 0.78 11.81
CA SER A 234 16.47 -0.60 11.42
C SER A 234 15.24 -1.32 10.85
N LEU A 235 15.49 -2.25 9.94
CA LEU A 235 14.51 -3.23 9.45
C LEU A 235 14.50 -4.48 10.33
N ASP A 236 13.32 -5.02 10.61
CA ASP A 236 13.19 -6.27 11.35
C ASP A 236 13.61 -7.50 10.51
N PRO A 237 13.98 -8.62 11.14
CA PRO A 237 14.47 -9.79 10.42
C PRO A 237 13.48 -10.40 9.41
N ALA A 238 12.17 -10.37 9.71
CA ALA A 238 11.16 -10.95 8.83
C ALA A 238 10.96 -10.08 7.59
N GLY A 239 10.87 -8.76 7.76
CA GLY A 239 10.77 -7.83 6.66
C GLY A 239 12.02 -7.80 5.79
N ARG A 240 13.21 -7.95 6.39
CA ARG A 240 14.46 -8.15 5.63
C ARG A 240 14.37 -9.41 4.76
N ALA A 241 13.96 -10.54 5.33
CA ALA A 241 13.84 -11.80 4.59
C ALA A 241 12.85 -11.68 3.42
N THR A 242 11.73 -10.98 3.60
CA THR A 242 10.77 -10.69 2.54
C THR A 242 11.40 -9.92 1.39
N TRP A 243 12.10 -8.81 1.66
CA TRP A 243 12.75 -8.02 0.62
C TRP A 243 13.86 -8.76 -0.10
N VAL A 244 14.70 -9.49 0.65
CA VAL A 244 15.75 -10.33 0.08
C VAL A 244 15.15 -11.35 -0.89
N SER A 245 14.09 -12.04 -0.48
CA SER A 245 13.40 -13.01 -1.34
C SER A 245 12.79 -12.34 -2.58
N ALA A 246 12.16 -11.18 -2.42
CA ALA A 246 11.59 -10.44 -3.54
C ALA A 246 12.65 -10.06 -4.58
N ILE A 247 13.80 -9.55 -4.14
CA ILE A 247 14.91 -9.18 -5.04
C ILE A 247 15.51 -10.40 -5.72
N GLN A 248 15.67 -11.52 -4.99
CA GLN A 248 16.12 -12.79 -5.57
C GLN A 248 15.17 -13.33 -6.64
N ASN A 249 13.87 -13.00 -6.54
CA ASN A 249 12.84 -13.34 -7.54
C ASN A 249 12.63 -12.26 -8.62
N GLY A 250 13.54 -11.29 -8.72
CA GLY A 250 13.56 -10.32 -9.83
C GLY A 250 12.97 -8.95 -9.52
N VAL A 251 12.61 -8.65 -8.27
CA VAL A 251 12.27 -7.27 -7.88
C VAL A 251 13.53 -6.40 -7.95
N ARG A 252 13.38 -5.23 -8.59
CA ARG A 252 14.45 -4.26 -8.77
C ARG A 252 14.69 -3.43 -7.51
N LEU A 253 15.94 -3.06 -7.22
CA LEU A 253 16.26 -2.18 -6.08
C LEU A 253 15.56 -0.83 -6.19
N GLU A 254 15.41 -0.29 -7.40
CA GLU A 254 14.71 0.97 -7.66
C GLU A 254 13.24 0.91 -7.21
N SER A 255 12.61 -0.27 -7.27
CA SER A 255 11.25 -0.50 -6.76
C SER A 255 11.22 -0.53 -5.23
N VAL A 256 12.26 -1.08 -4.58
CA VAL A 256 12.38 -1.04 -3.11
C VAL A 256 12.51 0.39 -2.63
N ILE A 257 13.42 1.18 -3.23
CA ILE A 257 13.59 2.60 -2.94
C ILE A 257 12.27 3.36 -3.17
N GLY A 258 11.60 3.10 -4.30
CA GLY A 258 10.31 3.71 -4.63
C GLY A 258 9.23 3.42 -3.58
N SER A 259 9.14 2.18 -3.10
CA SER A 259 8.22 1.77 -2.03
C SER A 259 8.54 2.48 -0.70
N LEU A 260 9.81 2.70 -0.38
CA LEU A 260 10.20 3.40 0.86
C LEU A 260 9.89 4.90 0.79
N VAL A 261 10.30 5.59 -0.28
CA VAL A 261 10.09 7.03 -0.38
C VAL A 261 8.62 7.41 -0.60
N SER A 262 7.78 6.52 -1.12
CA SER A 262 6.33 6.74 -1.23
C SER A 262 5.53 6.39 0.03
N SER A 263 6.18 5.81 1.04
CA SER A 263 5.54 5.37 2.28
C SER A 263 5.08 6.54 3.15
N ASP A 264 4.04 6.31 3.96
CA ASP A 264 3.60 7.30 4.95
C ASP A 264 4.71 7.64 5.95
N GLU A 265 5.55 6.66 6.29
CA GLU A 265 6.66 6.87 7.22
C GLU A 265 7.66 7.90 6.70
N TYR A 266 8.11 7.76 5.45
CA TYR A 266 9.06 8.68 4.84
C TYR A 266 8.53 10.12 4.81
N ILE A 267 7.25 10.28 4.50
CA ILE A 267 6.59 11.59 4.41
C ILE A 267 6.43 12.23 5.79
N ASN A 268 6.04 11.44 6.79
CA ASN A 268 5.91 11.93 8.17
C ASN A 268 7.25 12.40 8.73
N GLN A 269 8.38 11.84 8.27
CA GLN A 269 9.72 12.27 8.67
C GLN A 269 10.19 13.52 7.92
N ASN A 270 9.87 13.61 6.63
CA ASN A 270 10.49 14.59 5.73
C ASN A 270 9.54 15.67 5.19
N GLY A 271 8.27 15.69 5.61
CA GLY A 271 7.29 16.73 5.30
C GLY A 271 7.17 17.85 6.35
N GLY A 272 7.94 17.76 7.46
CA GLY A 272 7.70 18.50 8.71
C GLY A 272 6.73 17.73 9.64
N GLN A 273 6.58 18.12 10.91
CA GLN A 273 5.50 17.63 11.80
C GLN A 273 4.16 18.15 11.29
N VAL A 274 3.79 17.73 10.10
CA VAL A 274 2.46 17.83 9.60
C VAL A 274 1.77 16.63 10.24
N VAL A 275 0.92 16.92 11.22
CA VAL A 275 -0.29 16.11 11.35
C VAL A 275 -1.06 16.37 10.05
N LEU A 276 -0.62 15.74 8.96
CA LEU A 276 -1.52 15.40 7.89
C LEU A 276 -2.39 14.41 8.65
N SER A 277 -3.61 14.80 9.03
CA SER A 277 -4.65 13.79 9.01
C SER A 277 -4.50 13.19 7.62
N ALA A 278 -3.96 11.98 7.54
CA ALA A 278 -3.80 11.31 6.28
C ALA A 278 -5.15 11.49 5.58
N ALA A 279 -5.19 12.15 4.42
CA ALA A 279 -5.98 11.53 3.39
C ALA A 279 -5.22 10.24 3.15
N ALA A 280 -5.51 9.22 3.97
CA ALA A 280 -5.09 7.88 3.67
C ALA A 280 -5.55 7.69 2.23
N THR A 281 -4.67 7.16 1.39
CA THR A 281 -4.97 6.97 -0.03
C THR A 281 -6.37 6.37 -0.12
N GLN A 282 -7.27 7.06 -0.82
CA GLN A 282 -8.68 6.70 -0.87
C GLN A 282 -8.78 5.18 -1.10
N PRO A 283 -9.55 4.44 -0.28
CA PRO A 283 -9.62 2.99 -0.41
C PRO A 283 -10.00 2.55 -1.82
N GLY A 284 -9.30 1.56 -2.33
CA GLY A 284 -9.47 1.06 -3.69
C GLY A 284 -8.65 -0.20 -3.93
N ALA A 285 -8.57 -0.63 -5.18
CA ALA A 285 -7.92 -1.89 -5.57
C ALA A 285 -6.47 -2.06 -5.05
N SER A 286 -5.75 -0.95 -4.84
CA SER A 286 -4.33 -1.01 -4.44
C SER A 286 -4.10 -1.20 -2.94
N ASN A 287 -5.12 -1.01 -2.09
CA ASN A 287 -4.98 -0.98 -0.63
C ASN A 287 -6.15 -1.62 0.12
N THR A 288 -7.02 -2.33 -0.59
CA THR A 288 -8.14 -3.10 -0.03
C THR A 288 -8.22 -4.48 -0.67
N GLY A 289 -8.90 -5.42 -0.01
CA GLY A 289 -8.99 -6.79 -0.48
C GLY A 289 -7.76 -7.59 -0.10
N VAL A 290 -7.59 -8.75 -0.75
CA VAL A 290 -6.46 -9.63 -0.48
C VAL A 290 -5.15 -8.95 -0.93
N PRO A 291 -4.11 -8.87 -0.07
CA PRO A 291 -2.85 -8.26 -0.44
C PRO A 291 -2.26 -8.97 -1.66
N LEU A 292 -1.78 -8.20 -2.63
CA LEU A 292 -1.21 -8.75 -3.85
C LEU A 292 -0.05 -9.70 -3.53
N GLY A 293 -0.02 -10.86 -4.19
CA GLY A 293 0.98 -11.90 -3.97
C GLY A 293 0.68 -12.86 -2.82
N THR A 294 -0.45 -12.68 -2.11
CA THR A 294 -0.91 -13.67 -1.13
C THR A 294 -1.18 -15.01 -1.82
N ALA A 295 -0.51 -16.06 -1.37
CA ALA A 295 -0.79 -17.42 -1.81
C ALA A 295 -2.07 -17.93 -1.13
N LEU A 296 -3.13 -18.17 -1.91
CA LEU A 296 -4.42 -18.64 -1.41
C LEU A 296 -4.56 -20.16 -1.59
N THR A 297 -5.09 -20.82 -0.58
CA THR A 297 -5.54 -22.21 -0.67
C THR A 297 -7.02 -22.24 -0.99
N VAL A 298 -7.41 -22.94 -2.05
CA VAL A 298 -8.82 -23.11 -2.38
C VAL A 298 -9.51 -23.98 -1.34
N TYR A 299 -10.59 -23.48 -0.76
CA TYR A 299 -11.50 -24.23 0.09
C TYR A 299 -12.86 -24.30 -0.60
N THR A 300 -13.38 -25.51 -0.80
CA THR A 300 -14.69 -25.72 -1.42
C THR A 300 -15.71 -26.13 -0.37
N GLY A 301 -16.81 -25.39 -0.29
CA GLY A 301 -17.88 -25.62 0.68
C GLY A 301 -18.05 -24.47 1.67
N ASP A 302 -19.07 -24.60 2.51
CA ASP A 302 -19.40 -23.60 3.52
C ASP A 302 -18.52 -23.79 4.78
N LEU A 303 -18.13 -22.69 5.42
CA LEU A 303 -17.39 -22.66 6.68
C LEU A 303 -18.32 -22.25 7.82
N VAL A 304 -18.24 -22.97 8.94
CA VAL A 304 -18.85 -22.56 10.20
C VAL A 304 -17.74 -22.29 11.21
N LEU A 305 -17.60 -21.04 11.62
CA LEU A 305 -16.57 -20.59 12.55
C LEU A 305 -17.15 -20.56 13.96
N SER A 306 -17.07 -21.71 14.63
CA SER A 306 -17.72 -21.99 15.92
C SER A 306 -16.77 -22.08 17.11
N THR A 307 -15.47 -21.84 16.90
CA THR A 307 -14.48 -21.84 17.97
C THR A 307 -14.13 -20.41 18.38
N PRO A 308 -14.21 -20.04 19.67
CA PRO A 308 -13.78 -18.72 20.14
C PRO A 308 -12.33 -18.42 19.76
N GLY A 309 -12.05 -17.24 19.22
CA GLY A 309 -10.68 -16.87 18.81
C GLY A 309 -10.20 -17.50 17.50
N GLN A 310 -11.08 -18.23 16.78
CA GLN A 310 -10.70 -18.91 15.55
C GLN A 310 -10.21 -17.92 14.49
N VAL A 311 -9.08 -18.25 13.85
CA VAL A 311 -8.51 -17.48 12.75
C VAL A 311 -8.61 -18.28 11.47
N VAL A 312 -9.19 -17.67 10.43
CA VAL A 312 -9.15 -18.14 9.05
C VAL A 312 -8.28 -17.19 8.24
N SER A 313 -7.32 -17.72 7.49
CA SER A 313 -6.44 -16.89 6.67
C SER A 313 -5.97 -17.57 5.40
N ASN A 314 -5.68 -16.77 4.37
CA ASN A 314 -5.09 -17.21 3.10
C ASN A 314 -5.95 -18.25 2.37
N LEU A 315 -7.28 -18.11 2.42
CA LEU A 315 -8.21 -19.01 1.73
C LEU A 315 -8.91 -18.33 0.55
N ASP A 316 -9.14 -19.08 -0.53
CA ASP A 316 -10.16 -18.76 -1.54
C ASP A 316 -11.35 -19.71 -1.29
N VAL A 317 -12.36 -19.20 -0.58
CA VAL A 317 -13.54 -19.94 -0.12
C VAL A 317 -14.62 -19.89 -1.20
N ARG A 318 -14.88 -21.04 -1.81
CA ARG A 318 -15.98 -21.29 -2.74
C ARG A 318 -17.21 -21.80 -2.00
N GLY A 319 -17.75 -20.94 -1.16
CA GLY A 319 -18.90 -21.20 -0.29
C GLY A 319 -19.15 -20.01 0.63
N PHE A 320 -20.03 -20.20 1.61
CA PHE A 320 -20.42 -19.17 2.58
C PHE A 320 -19.68 -19.34 3.91
N VAL A 321 -19.51 -18.25 4.66
CA VAL A 321 -18.97 -18.29 6.02
C VAL A 321 -20.03 -17.87 7.03
N ASN A 322 -20.30 -18.73 8.01
CA ASN A 322 -21.17 -18.43 9.14
C ASN A 322 -20.35 -18.36 10.44
N VAL A 323 -20.33 -17.21 11.08
CA VAL A 323 -19.60 -16.97 12.33
C VAL A 323 -20.55 -17.14 13.51
N THR A 324 -20.29 -18.13 14.35
CA THR A 324 -21.13 -18.45 15.52
C THR A 324 -20.40 -18.31 16.85
N ALA A 325 -19.08 -18.16 16.83
CA ALA A 325 -18.25 -17.92 18.01
C ALA A 325 -17.79 -16.46 18.16
N PRO A 326 -17.45 -16.02 19.39
CA PRO A 326 -16.82 -14.74 19.62
C PRO A 326 -15.35 -14.70 19.19
N ASN A 327 -14.87 -13.50 18.91
CA ASN A 327 -13.47 -13.15 18.64
C ASN A 327 -12.87 -13.89 17.43
N VAL A 328 -13.70 -14.18 16.42
CA VAL A 328 -13.24 -14.81 15.19
C VAL A 328 -12.53 -13.79 14.31
N THR A 329 -11.45 -14.20 13.64
CA THR A 329 -10.74 -13.38 12.65
C THR A 329 -10.75 -14.05 11.29
N ILE A 330 -11.05 -13.30 10.24
CA ILE A 330 -10.82 -13.68 8.84
C ILE A 330 -9.80 -12.69 8.27
N ARG A 331 -8.72 -13.16 7.64
CA ARG A 331 -7.74 -12.27 6.99
C ARG A 331 -7.20 -12.81 5.68
N ASN A 332 -6.73 -11.94 4.78
CA ASN A 332 -6.06 -12.34 3.54
C ASN A 332 -6.83 -13.41 2.75
N SER A 333 -8.16 -13.33 2.71
CA SER A 333 -9.00 -14.38 2.13
C SER A 333 -10.01 -13.83 1.14
N ILE A 334 -10.40 -14.65 0.16
CA ILE A 334 -11.48 -14.35 -0.78
C ILE A 334 -12.68 -15.24 -0.41
N ILE A 335 -13.86 -14.66 -0.29
CA ILE A 335 -15.11 -15.40 -0.09
C ILE A 335 -15.99 -15.20 -1.32
N ARG A 336 -16.27 -16.28 -2.05
CA ARG A 336 -16.95 -16.24 -3.36
C ARG A 336 -18.41 -16.67 -3.35
N GLY A 337 -18.83 -17.38 -2.30
CA GLY A 337 -20.14 -17.98 -2.26
C GLY A 337 -20.32 -19.07 -3.31
N ARG A 338 -21.58 -19.40 -3.56
CA ARG A 338 -22.08 -20.32 -4.58
C ARG A 338 -23.54 -19.98 -4.87
N ASP A 339 -24.06 -20.45 -5.99
CA ASP A 339 -25.45 -20.15 -6.36
C ASP A 339 -26.44 -20.68 -5.30
N VAL A 340 -27.44 -19.85 -4.98
CA VAL A 340 -28.45 -20.10 -3.96
C VAL A 340 -29.77 -19.45 -4.36
N ALA A 341 -30.89 -20.03 -3.93
CA ALA A 341 -32.25 -19.54 -4.21
C ALA A 341 -32.85 -18.71 -3.05
N SER A 342 -32.03 -18.25 -2.10
CA SER A 342 -32.49 -17.55 -0.90
C SER A 342 -31.45 -16.56 -0.41
N SER A 343 -31.88 -15.41 0.12
CA SER A 343 -30.98 -14.33 0.55
C SER A 343 -29.98 -14.75 1.64
N ARG A 344 -28.71 -14.36 1.49
CA ARG A 344 -27.63 -14.66 2.44
C ARG A 344 -26.43 -13.73 2.25
N GLY A 345 -25.65 -13.51 3.31
CA GLY A 345 -24.34 -12.88 3.19
C GLY A 345 -23.24 -13.90 2.87
N LEU A 346 -22.26 -13.51 2.05
CA LEU A 346 -21.00 -14.25 1.86
C LEU A 346 -20.35 -14.56 3.21
N VAL A 347 -20.39 -13.60 4.13
CA VAL A 347 -20.08 -13.81 5.56
C VAL A 347 -21.24 -13.30 6.42
N THR A 348 -21.69 -14.13 7.35
CA THR A 348 -22.80 -13.79 8.26
C THR A 348 -22.40 -13.93 9.73
N VAL A 349 -22.74 -12.92 10.55
CA VAL A 349 -22.69 -12.93 12.02
C VAL A 349 -24.10 -12.76 12.58
N GLY A 350 -24.82 -13.87 12.72
CA GLY A 350 -26.26 -13.86 13.07
C GLY A 350 -26.57 -13.88 14.58
N SER A 351 -25.57 -14.09 15.44
CA SER A 351 -25.74 -14.16 16.89
C SER A 351 -25.12 -12.96 17.59
N SER A 352 -25.80 -12.41 18.60
CA SER A 352 -25.27 -11.34 19.45
C SER A 352 -24.08 -11.76 20.32
N THR A 353 -23.84 -13.07 20.47
CA THR A 353 -22.67 -13.63 21.19
C THR A 353 -21.48 -13.89 20.28
N ALA A 354 -21.66 -13.82 18.97
CA ALA A 354 -20.59 -13.97 17.99
C ALA A 354 -19.98 -12.60 17.68
N SER A 355 -18.71 -12.59 17.27
CA SER A 355 -18.05 -11.37 16.80
C SER A 355 -16.96 -11.71 15.79
N LEU A 356 -16.78 -10.81 14.83
CA LEU A 356 -15.87 -10.98 13.70
C LEU A 356 -14.98 -9.76 13.55
N THR A 357 -13.68 -10.00 13.42
CA THR A 357 -12.75 -9.10 12.74
C THR A 357 -12.45 -9.65 11.36
N ILE A 358 -12.68 -8.87 10.31
CA ILE A 358 -12.29 -9.22 8.93
C ILE A 358 -11.37 -8.16 8.36
N GLU A 359 -10.20 -8.56 7.90
CA GLU A 359 -9.18 -7.64 7.39
C GLU A 359 -8.54 -8.11 6.10
N ASP A 360 -8.15 -7.18 5.22
CA ASP A 360 -7.36 -7.50 4.03
C ASP A 360 -7.98 -8.64 3.20
N SER A 361 -9.29 -8.60 3.00
CA SER A 361 -10.07 -9.72 2.46
C SER A 361 -11.06 -9.23 1.41
N GLU A 362 -11.34 -10.09 0.43
CA GLU A 362 -12.24 -9.81 -0.69
C GLU A 362 -13.53 -10.63 -0.57
N LEU A 363 -14.68 -9.99 -0.71
CA LEU A 363 -15.99 -10.63 -0.73
C LEU A 363 -16.66 -10.27 -2.04
N ALA A 364 -16.69 -11.22 -2.96
CA ALA A 364 -17.30 -11.00 -4.26
C ALA A 364 -17.79 -12.31 -4.85
N THR A 365 -19.02 -12.31 -5.37
CA THR A 365 -19.51 -13.47 -6.10
C THR A 365 -18.81 -13.58 -7.45
N SER A 366 -18.58 -14.81 -7.90
CA SER A 366 -18.09 -15.09 -9.26
C SER A 366 -19.22 -15.20 -10.29
N PHE A 367 -20.45 -14.87 -9.90
CA PHE A 367 -21.67 -14.98 -10.70
C PHE A 367 -22.68 -13.94 -10.22
N VAL A 368 -23.60 -13.53 -11.11
CA VAL A 368 -24.65 -12.58 -10.77
C VAL A 368 -25.72 -13.27 -9.92
N SER A 369 -26.11 -12.66 -8.81
CA SER A 369 -27.18 -13.19 -7.94
C SER A 369 -27.98 -12.08 -7.29
N PRO A 370 -29.34 -12.15 -7.29
CA PRO A 370 -30.18 -11.25 -6.50
C PRO A 370 -30.19 -11.59 -5.00
N TYR A 371 -29.57 -12.70 -4.59
CA TYR A 371 -29.71 -13.22 -3.23
C TYR A 371 -28.50 -12.95 -2.33
N ILE A 372 -27.38 -12.48 -2.88
CA ILE A 372 -26.12 -12.52 -2.16
C ILE A 372 -25.66 -11.12 -1.78
N ASP A 373 -25.50 -10.91 -0.48
CA ASP A 373 -24.84 -9.75 0.11
C ASP A 373 -23.39 -10.09 0.48
N GLY A 374 -22.56 -9.09 0.73
CA GLY A 374 -21.20 -9.27 1.23
C GLY A 374 -21.17 -9.67 2.71
N LEU A 375 -21.25 -8.67 3.58
CA LEU A 375 -21.28 -8.84 5.04
C LEU A 375 -22.72 -8.69 5.56
N ARG A 376 -23.16 -9.63 6.40
CA ARG A 376 -24.46 -9.56 7.10
C ARG A 376 -24.31 -9.69 8.62
N GLY A 377 -24.94 -8.78 9.38
CA GLY A 377 -25.17 -8.99 10.82
C GLY A 377 -24.71 -7.87 11.74
N MET A 378 -24.06 -8.26 12.84
CA MET A 378 -23.71 -7.41 13.99
C MET A 378 -22.36 -7.82 14.60
N ASN A 379 -21.79 -7.00 15.48
CA ASN A 379 -20.49 -7.24 16.13
C ASN A 379 -19.35 -7.51 15.11
N ILE A 380 -19.30 -6.71 14.05
CA ILE A 380 -18.34 -6.85 12.94
C ILE A 380 -17.38 -5.67 12.96
N THR A 381 -16.08 -5.95 12.87
CA THR A 381 -15.04 -4.97 12.52
C THR A 381 -14.43 -5.37 11.19
N ALA A 382 -14.68 -4.60 10.14
CA ALA A 382 -14.10 -4.80 8.81
C ALA A 382 -13.07 -3.71 8.50
N ARG A 383 -11.88 -4.10 8.04
CA ARG A 383 -10.79 -3.16 7.73
C ARG A 383 -10.10 -3.52 6.42
N ARG A 384 -9.95 -2.57 5.50
CA ARG A 384 -9.35 -2.82 4.17
C ARG A 384 -9.99 -3.99 3.43
N VAL A 385 -11.30 -4.16 3.58
CA VAL A 385 -12.03 -5.15 2.79
C VAL A 385 -12.38 -4.59 1.42
N ASN A 386 -12.37 -5.47 0.42
CA ASN A 386 -12.89 -5.19 -0.91
C ASN A 386 -14.19 -5.97 -1.11
N ILE A 387 -15.32 -5.29 -1.26
CA ILE A 387 -16.62 -5.94 -1.42
C ILE A 387 -17.29 -5.45 -2.69
N HIS A 388 -17.57 -6.37 -3.61
CA HIS A 388 -18.18 -6.06 -4.90
C HIS A 388 -18.96 -7.23 -5.50
N ASN A 389 -19.72 -6.95 -6.56
CA ASN A 389 -20.59 -7.92 -7.26
C ASN A 389 -21.65 -8.58 -6.35
N VAL A 390 -22.03 -7.93 -5.26
CA VAL A 390 -23.08 -8.37 -4.33
C VAL A 390 -24.24 -7.38 -4.32
N VAL A 391 -25.43 -7.78 -3.88
CA VAL A 391 -26.59 -6.89 -3.79
C VAL A 391 -26.30 -5.80 -2.77
N ASP A 392 -26.20 -6.13 -1.49
CA ASP A 392 -25.68 -5.20 -0.47
C ASP A 392 -24.24 -5.54 -0.10
N SER A 393 -23.34 -4.55 -0.10
CA SER A 393 -21.95 -4.82 0.33
C SER A 393 -21.90 -5.13 1.83
N VAL A 394 -22.64 -4.35 2.62
CA VAL A 394 -22.79 -4.55 4.07
C VAL A 394 -24.25 -4.34 4.46
N HIS A 395 -24.85 -5.33 5.11
CA HIS A 395 -26.22 -5.28 5.58
C HIS A 395 -26.29 -5.54 7.09
N VAL A 396 -26.63 -4.50 7.83
CA VAL A 396 -26.61 -4.46 9.30
C VAL A 396 -28.03 -4.54 9.86
N TYR A 397 -28.25 -5.49 10.77
CA TYR A 397 -29.50 -5.67 11.53
C TYR A 397 -29.25 -5.81 13.04
N GLY A 398 -28.19 -5.17 13.55
CA GLY A 398 -27.84 -5.18 14.96
C GLY A 398 -26.73 -4.19 15.31
N ASN A 399 -26.11 -4.35 16.47
CA ASN A 399 -25.20 -3.37 17.06
C ASN A 399 -23.71 -3.60 16.71
N ASN A 400 -22.87 -2.62 17.05
CA ASN A 400 -21.41 -2.74 17.10
C ASN A 400 -20.78 -3.13 15.76
N VAL A 401 -20.96 -2.29 14.74
CA VAL A 401 -20.38 -2.51 13.42
C VAL A 401 -19.43 -1.38 13.07
N THR A 402 -18.19 -1.72 12.75
CA THR A 402 -17.17 -0.78 12.27
C THR A 402 -16.69 -1.22 10.90
N ILE A 403 -16.80 -0.33 9.91
CA ILE A 403 -16.21 -0.51 8.58
C ILE A 403 -15.21 0.62 8.35
N GLN A 404 -13.95 0.26 8.13
CA GLN A 404 -12.86 1.21 8.06
C GLN A 404 -11.92 0.93 6.87
N ASP A 405 -11.41 1.98 6.23
CA ASP A 405 -10.36 1.87 5.21
C ASP A 405 -10.74 0.92 4.05
N SER A 406 -12.03 0.75 3.75
CA SER A 406 -12.55 -0.31 2.89
C SER A 406 -13.17 0.21 1.58
N TRP A 407 -13.22 -0.66 0.57
CA TRP A 407 -13.77 -0.35 -0.75
C TRP A 407 -15.03 -1.19 -0.98
N LEU A 408 -16.17 -0.52 -1.09
CA LEU A 408 -17.47 -1.11 -1.36
C LEU A 408 -17.93 -0.60 -2.73
N HIS A 409 -17.99 -1.46 -3.73
CA HIS A 409 -18.22 -1.01 -5.10
C HIS A 409 -18.92 -2.04 -5.98
N ASP A 410 -19.33 -1.61 -7.18
CA ASP A 410 -19.89 -2.47 -8.23
C ASP A 410 -20.94 -3.47 -7.69
N ASN A 411 -21.92 -2.96 -6.94
CA ASN A 411 -23.04 -3.78 -6.49
C ASN A 411 -23.75 -4.42 -7.68
N THR A 412 -24.25 -5.64 -7.47
CA THR A 412 -25.08 -6.32 -8.45
C THR A 412 -26.38 -5.54 -8.64
N TYR A 413 -26.56 -4.99 -9.84
CA TYR A 413 -27.81 -4.37 -10.28
C TYR A 413 -28.51 -5.24 -11.30
N LEU A 414 -29.79 -5.50 -11.06
CA LEU A 414 -30.67 -6.26 -11.93
C LEU A 414 -31.83 -5.37 -12.35
N VAL A 415 -32.15 -5.34 -13.64
CA VAL A 415 -33.34 -4.62 -14.14
C VAL A 415 -34.63 -5.34 -13.73
N SER A 416 -34.56 -6.66 -13.53
CA SER A 416 -35.68 -7.48 -13.04
C SER A 416 -35.17 -8.42 -11.95
N ASP A 417 -35.57 -8.13 -10.72
CA ASP A 417 -35.23 -8.85 -9.51
C ASP A 417 -36.49 -9.54 -8.95
N PRO A 418 -36.51 -10.88 -8.82
CA PRO A 418 -37.64 -11.59 -8.24
C PRO A 418 -37.94 -11.18 -6.80
N LEU A 419 -36.95 -10.71 -6.03
CA LEU A 419 -37.15 -10.21 -4.67
C LEU A 419 -37.85 -8.86 -4.62
N GLN A 420 -37.85 -8.12 -5.74
CA GLN A 420 -38.54 -6.83 -5.90
C GLN A 420 -39.79 -6.96 -6.77
N GLY A 421 -40.40 -8.14 -6.82
CA GLY A 421 -41.63 -8.38 -7.58
C GLY A 421 -41.46 -8.22 -9.10
N GLY A 422 -40.24 -8.43 -9.61
CA GLY A 422 -39.90 -8.28 -11.02
C GLY A 422 -39.45 -6.86 -11.42
N GLY A 423 -39.41 -5.91 -10.48
CA GLY A 423 -38.80 -4.59 -10.67
C GLY A 423 -37.28 -4.60 -10.48
N PRO A 424 -36.60 -3.45 -10.63
CA PRO A 424 -35.15 -3.36 -10.45
C PRO A 424 -34.69 -3.71 -9.04
N SER A 425 -33.48 -4.27 -8.91
CA SER A 425 -32.90 -4.59 -7.60
C SER A 425 -32.69 -3.34 -6.75
N HIS A 426 -32.89 -3.49 -5.45
CA HIS A 426 -32.43 -2.52 -4.46
C HIS A 426 -31.09 -3.00 -3.93
N ASN A 427 -30.03 -2.28 -4.27
CA ASN A 427 -28.67 -2.61 -3.88
C ASN A 427 -28.03 -1.40 -3.22
N ASP A 428 -27.46 -1.61 -2.03
CA ASP A 428 -26.82 -0.58 -1.21
C ASP A 428 -25.34 -0.92 -0.94
N ASN A 429 -24.45 0.08 -0.80
CA ASN A 429 -23.12 -0.26 -0.23
C ASN A 429 -23.26 -0.61 1.26
N VAL A 430 -24.02 0.18 2.01
CA VAL A 430 -24.36 -0.11 3.40
C VAL A 430 -25.85 0.06 3.65
N GLN A 431 -26.55 -1.04 3.93
CA GLN A 431 -27.92 -1.03 4.42
C GLN A 431 -27.95 -1.19 5.95
N LEU A 432 -28.57 -0.25 6.65
CA LEU A 432 -28.76 -0.27 8.10
C LEU A 432 -30.25 -0.42 8.42
N GLN A 433 -30.70 -1.62 8.77
CA GLN A 433 -32.10 -1.87 9.10
C GLN A 433 -32.46 -1.48 10.54
N VAL A 434 -31.58 -1.77 11.50
CA VAL A 434 -31.70 -1.48 12.92
C VAL A 434 -30.32 -1.58 13.57
N GLY A 435 -30.08 -0.85 14.67
CA GLY A 435 -28.91 -1.06 15.50
C GLY A 435 -28.29 0.21 16.07
N SER A 436 -27.27 0.02 16.89
CA SER A 436 -26.56 1.10 17.55
C SER A 436 -25.05 0.89 17.54
N ASN A 437 -24.30 1.98 17.77
CA ASN A 437 -22.84 1.98 17.81
C ASN A 437 -22.25 1.47 16.47
N ILE A 438 -22.48 2.25 15.42
CA ILE A 438 -22.07 1.92 14.06
C ILE A 438 -21.12 3.00 13.56
N THR A 439 -19.95 2.60 13.05
CA THR A 439 -18.91 3.52 12.57
C THR A 439 -18.51 3.16 11.15
N LEU A 440 -18.63 4.11 10.23
CA LEU A 440 -18.16 4.02 8.85
C LEU A 440 -17.11 5.11 8.67
N THR A 441 -15.83 4.73 8.61
CA THR A 441 -14.75 5.72 8.56
C THR A 441 -13.78 5.45 7.42
N HIS A 442 -13.48 6.49 6.64
CA HIS A 442 -12.47 6.41 5.59
C HIS A 442 -12.68 5.24 4.62
N ASN A 443 -13.90 5.09 4.10
CA ASN A 443 -14.25 4.11 3.08
C ASN A 443 -14.48 4.77 1.72
N THR A 444 -14.36 3.99 0.65
CA THR A 444 -14.84 4.36 -0.69
C THR A 444 -16.09 3.56 -1.00
N MET A 445 -17.18 4.25 -1.35
CA MET A 445 -18.46 3.64 -1.72
C MET A 445 -18.89 4.15 -3.09
N SER A 446 -19.12 3.23 -4.04
CA SER A 446 -19.50 3.57 -5.42
C SER A 446 -20.29 2.45 -6.11
N GLY A 447 -20.78 2.66 -7.34
CA GLY A 447 -21.39 1.60 -8.17
C GLY A 447 -22.75 1.09 -7.69
N THR A 448 -23.30 1.70 -6.63
CA THR A 448 -24.63 1.40 -6.11
C THR A 448 -25.74 2.09 -6.90
N HIS A 449 -26.94 1.50 -6.92
CA HIS A 449 -28.12 2.04 -7.62
C HIS A 449 -29.21 2.52 -6.68
N ASN A 450 -29.35 1.98 -5.46
CA ASN A 450 -30.31 2.49 -4.49
C ASN A 450 -29.70 3.59 -3.61
N ALA A 451 -28.70 3.28 -2.79
CA ALA A 451 -27.93 4.27 -2.03
C ALA A 451 -26.51 3.77 -1.72
N ALA A 452 -25.56 4.69 -1.50
CA ALA A 452 -24.30 4.32 -0.85
C ALA A 452 -24.57 3.94 0.61
N ILE A 453 -25.44 4.70 1.29
CA ILE A 453 -25.87 4.37 2.65
C ILE A 453 -27.39 4.50 2.76
N MET A 454 -28.06 3.40 3.09
CA MET A 454 -29.50 3.32 3.32
C MET A 454 -29.80 3.10 4.81
N LEU A 455 -30.60 3.98 5.41
CA LEU A 455 -30.93 3.93 6.83
C LEU A 455 -32.41 3.59 7.06
N THR A 456 -32.64 2.79 8.10
CA THR A 456 -33.91 2.62 8.83
C THR A 456 -35.06 2.10 7.95
N GLN A 457 -34.74 1.28 6.94
CA GLN A 457 -35.68 0.88 5.87
C GLN A 457 -36.99 0.34 6.40
N ASP A 458 -36.98 -0.63 7.34
CA ASP A 458 -38.17 -1.36 7.81
C ASP A 458 -37.96 -2.15 9.14
N GLY A 459 -36.81 -2.01 9.83
CA GLY A 459 -36.44 -2.86 10.97
C GLY A 459 -36.61 -2.22 12.35
N GLY A 460 -36.13 -1.00 12.53
CA GLY A 460 -36.20 -0.29 13.81
C GLY A 460 -35.30 0.96 13.84
N ALA A 461 -35.13 1.54 15.02
CA ALA A 461 -34.29 2.73 15.18
C ALA A 461 -32.80 2.42 14.91
N VAL A 462 -32.13 3.33 14.22
CA VAL A 462 -30.66 3.40 14.17
C VAL A 462 -30.21 4.52 15.11
N SER A 463 -29.26 4.22 16.00
CA SER A 463 -28.75 5.21 16.97
C SER A 463 -27.23 5.22 17.11
N GLY A 464 -26.59 6.39 17.18
CA GLY A 464 -25.14 6.45 17.35
C GLY A 464 -24.38 5.95 16.12
N LEU A 465 -24.82 6.41 14.94
CA LEU A 465 -24.13 6.19 13.68
C LEU A 465 -23.14 7.34 13.45
N THR A 466 -21.88 7.00 13.20
CA THR A 466 -20.84 7.95 12.79
C THR A 466 -20.33 7.59 11.40
N VAL A 467 -20.50 8.50 10.45
CA VAL A 467 -20.00 8.38 9.07
C VAL A 467 -19.01 9.49 8.83
N THR A 468 -17.71 9.18 8.79
CA THR A 468 -16.67 10.21 8.75
C THR A 468 -15.56 9.93 7.74
N ASN A 469 -15.12 10.97 7.02
CA ASN A 469 -13.99 10.91 6.09
C ASN A 469 -14.16 9.89 4.95
N ASN A 470 -15.39 9.57 4.53
CA ASN A 470 -15.64 8.62 3.43
C ASN A 470 -15.74 9.35 2.09
N PHE A 471 -15.45 8.63 1.00
CA PHE A 471 -15.93 8.97 -0.34
C PHE A 471 -17.22 8.20 -0.62
N LEU A 472 -18.31 8.90 -0.91
CA LEU A 472 -19.64 8.34 -1.14
C LEU A 472 -20.14 8.73 -2.53
N ASP A 473 -20.47 7.77 -3.37
CA ASP A 473 -20.95 8.04 -4.73
C ASP A 473 -22.00 7.03 -5.20
N GLY A 474 -22.78 7.43 -6.20
CA GLY A 474 -23.86 6.62 -6.76
C GLY A 474 -25.15 6.66 -5.94
N GLY A 475 -26.03 5.67 -6.20
CA GLY A 475 -27.38 5.59 -5.64
C GLY A 475 -28.39 6.44 -6.38
N ALA A 476 -29.68 6.24 -6.09
CA ALA A 476 -30.72 7.17 -6.52
C ALA A 476 -30.48 8.55 -5.88
N CYS A 477 -30.29 8.53 -4.55
CA CYS A 477 -29.62 9.56 -3.78
C CYS A 477 -28.47 8.89 -3.02
N THR A 478 -27.35 9.57 -2.81
CA THR A 478 -26.16 8.94 -2.23
C THR A 478 -26.40 8.42 -0.82
N VAL A 479 -27.10 9.19 0.01
CA VAL A 479 -27.57 8.76 1.33
C VAL A 479 -29.08 8.85 1.35
N ASN A 480 -29.73 7.75 1.73
CA ASN A 480 -31.18 7.67 1.82
C ASN A 480 -31.58 7.24 3.23
N ILE A 481 -32.41 8.06 3.87
CA ILE A 481 -32.93 7.81 5.21
C ILE A 481 -34.43 7.58 5.06
N LYS A 482 -34.93 6.40 5.44
CA LYS A 482 -36.36 6.10 5.48
C LYS A 482 -36.73 5.75 6.90
N SER A 483 -37.89 6.11 7.44
CA SER A 483 -38.33 5.52 8.72
C SER A 483 -39.83 5.30 8.71
N GLN A 484 -40.27 4.07 8.99
CA GLN A 484 -41.68 3.71 9.15
C GLN A 484 -42.17 3.84 10.61
N GLY A 485 -41.67 4.82 11.38
CA GLY A 485 -42.18 5.13 12.73
C GLY A 485 -41.12 5.26 13.84
N ALA A 486 -39.87 4.87 13.59
CA ALA A 486 -38.75 5.05 14.53
C ALA A 486 -37.60 5.80 13.83
N GLY A 487 -37.54 7.12 14.07
CA GLY A 487 -36.53 7.98 13.45
C GLY A 487 -35.12 7.69 13.96
N PRO A 488 -34.08 7.93 13.14
CA PRO A 488 -32.70 7.81 13.59
C PRO A 488 -32.38 8.84 14.68
N THR A 489 -31.53 8.47 15.64
CA THR A 489 -31.05 9.35 16.72
C THR A 489 -29.53 9.36 16.78
N ALA A 490 -28.92 10.50 17.16
CA ALA A 490 -27.46 10.61 17.23
C ALA A 490 -26.74 10.11 15.96
N VAL A 491 -27.19 10.58 14.79
CA VAL A 491 -26.60 10.25 13.49
C VAL A 491 -25.75 11.41 13.01
N SER A 492 -24.49 11.12 12.70
CA SER A 492 -23.48 12.07 12.27
C SER A 492 -22.89 11.65 10.92
N PHE A 493 -22.90 12.59 9.98
CA PHE A 493 -22.14 12.53 8.74
C PHE A 493 -21.20 13.73 8.75
N ARG A 494 -19.89 13.48 8.88
CA ARG A 494 -18.89 14.54 8.94
C ARG A 494 -17.75 14.33 7.97
N ASP A 495 -17.24 15.41 7.40
CA ASP A 495 -15.99 15.38 6.62
C ASP A 495 -16.01 14.37 5.45
N ASN A 496 -17.19 14.04 4.91
CA ASN A 496 -17.30 13.12 3.78
C ASN A 496 -17.26 13.86 2.44
N THR A 497 -16.67 13.23 1.43
CA THR A 497 -16.67 13.70 0.05
C THR A 497 -17.72 12.93 -0.75
N PHE A 498 -18.61 13.64 -1.44
CA PHE A 498 -19.66 13.08 -2.26
C PHE A 498 -19.28 13.16 -3.75
N GLY A 499 -19.39 12.06 -4.47
CA GLY A 499 -19.28 12.05 -5.92
C GLY A 499 -20.53 12.62 -6.60
N ARG A 500 -20.58 12.51 -7.93
CA ARG A 500 -21.64 13.10 -8.78
C ARG A 500 -22.45 12.05 -9.54
N ALA A 501 -22.25 10.77 -9.25
CA ALA A 501 -22.89 9.66 -9.96
C ALA A 501 -24.28 9.29 -9.41
N ALA A 502 -24.84 10.04 -8.47
CA ALA A 502 -26.21 9.84 -8.03
C ALA A 502 -27.18 10.02 -9.21
N GLN A 503 -28.18 9.13 -9.34
CA GLN A 503 -29.13 9.15 -10.46
C GLN A 503 -30.00 10.41 -10.45
N TYR A 504 -30.38 10.90 -9.26
CA TYR A 504 -30.97 12.22 -9.11
C TYR A 504 -29.86 13.26 -8.95
N PRO A 505 -29.63 14.14 -9.94
CA PRO A 505 -28.51 15.06 -9.92
C PRO A 505 -28.49 15.93 -8.66
N GLY A 506 -27.36 15.91 -7.95
CA GLY A 506 -27.18 16.69 -6.72
C GLY A 506 -27.88 16.12 -5.49
N CYS A 507 -28.53 14.96 -5.56
CA CYS A 507 -29.18 14.36 -4.40
C CYS A 507 -28.17 13.67 -3.48
N GLY A 508 -27.62 14.44 -2.54
CA GLY A 508 -26.71 13.92 -1.51
C GLY A 508 -27.44 13.19 -0.40
N PHE A 509 -28.32 13.88 0.33
CA PHE A 509 -29.13 13.29 1.40
C PHE A 509 -30.62 13.34 1.05
N LYS A 510 -31.29 12.18 1.04
CA LYS A 510 -32.76 12.08 1.06
C LYS A 510 -33.25 11.83 2.47
N VAL A 511 -34.01 12.78 3.03
CA VAL A 511 -34.44 12.77 4.43
C VAL A 511 -35.92 13.20 4.54
N PRO A 512 -36.87 12.25 4.66
CA PRO A 512 -38.31 12.48 4.52
C PRO A 512 -38.94 13.25 5.67
N ASN A 513 -38.28 13.27 6.84
CA ASN A 513 -38.72 14.06 7.98
C ASN A 513 -37.65 15.08 8.34
N THR A 514 -37.96 16.35 8.15
CA THR A 514 -37.08 17.48 8.48
C THR A 514 -36.83 17.60 9.99
N SER A 515 -37.69 17.01 10.83
CA SER A 515 -37.57 17.00 12.29
C SER A 515 -36.44 16.10 12.81
N TYR A 516 -35.86 15.22 11.97
CA TYR A 516 -34.70 14.44 12.39
C TYR A 516 -33.51 15.35 12.64
N VAL A 517 -32.97 15.25 13.86
CA VAL A 517 -31.74 15.93 14.28
C VAL A 517 -30.57 15.11 13.80
N LEU A 518 -30.02 15.52 12.66
CA LEU A 518 -28.85 14.94 12.04
C LEU A 518 -27.71 15.96 12.09
N ASP A 519 -26.51 15.48 12.39
CA ASP A 519 -25.32 16.31 12.33
C ASP A 519 -24.61 16.05 10.99
N LEU A 520 -24.72 17.01 10.06
CA LEU A 520 -24.28 16.87 8.66
C LEU A 520 -23.12 17.82 8.32
N GLN A 521 -22.18 18.01 9.24
CA GLN A 521 -21.14 19.05 9.11
C GLN A 521 -20.04 18.70 8.11
N ARG A 522 -19.53 19.69 7.37
CA ARG A 522 -18.32 19.57 6.54
C ARG A 522 -18.37 18.44 5.51
N ASN A 523 -19.57 18.11 5.01
CA ASN A 523 -19.69 17.26 3.82
C ASN A 523 -19.69 18.15 2.57
N SER A 524 -18.96 17.75 1.55
CA SER A 524 -18.90 18.46 0.27
C SER A 524 -18.96 17.50 -0.89
N PHE A 525 -19.46 17.94 -2.03
CA PHE A 525 -19.22 17.25 -3.28
C PHE A 525 -17.74 17.36 -3.69
N THR A 526 -17.31 16.55 -4.65
CA THR A 526 -15.93 16.55 -5.19
C THR A 526 -15.47 17.89 -5.75
N ASP A 527 -16.40 18.79 -6.13
CA ASP A 527 -16.11 20.16 -6.57
C ASP A 527 -16.11 21.19 -5.41
N GLY A 528 -16.22 20.72 -4.17
CA GLY A 528 -16.28 21.53 -2.97
C GLY A 528 -17.65 22.12 -2.65
N SER A 529 -18.68 21.90 -3.48
CA SER A 529 -20.01 22.46 -3.23
C SER A 529 -20.74 21.74 -2.10
N ALA A 530 -21.65 22.45 -1.43
CA ALA A 530 -22.38 21.91 -0.29
C ALA A 530 -23.31 20.75 -0.70
N VAL A 531 -23.44 19.76 0.17
CA VAL A 531 -24.30 18.59 -0.05
C VAL A 531 -25.71 18.88 0.52
N PRO A 532 -26.75 18.97 -0.31
CA PRO A 532 -28.08 19.35 0.15
C PRO A 532 -28.78 18.22 0.90
N ARG A 533 -29.68 18.62 1.81
CA ARG A 533 -30.71 17.77 2.40
C ARG A 533 -32.00 17.96 1.62
N THR A 534 -32.42 16.90 0.93
CA THR A 534 -33.65 16.85 0.14
C THR A 534 -34.72 16.05 0.91
N PRO A 535 -35.96 16.54 1.04
CA PRO A 535 -37.07 15.77 1.60
C PRO A 535 -37.37 14.47 0.83
#